data_AF-A0A7T4N8E9-F1
#
_entry.id   AF-A0A7T4N8E9-F1
#
_cell.length_a   1.000
_cell.length_b   1.000
_cell.length_c   1.000
_cell.angle_alpha   90.00
_cell.angle_beta   90.00
_cell.angle_gamma   90.00
#
_symmetry.space_group_name_H-M   'P 1'
#
loop_
_entity.id
_entity.type
_entity.pdbx_description
1 polymer ?
#
loop_
_entity_poly.entity_id
_entity_poly.type
_entity_poly.pdbx_seq_one_letter_code
_entity_poly.pdbx_strand_id
1 'polypeptide(L)'
;MSGSAPRVINLYWALPALTKRVFAVPRATSSDDPQPQPPVQPDLDDCCHSGCNPCVFDLYDAALERYRSALAEWQERQARHAAPTRQNRPRARR
;
A
#
# COMPACT_ATOMS: atom_id res chain seq x y z
N MET A 1 57.49 -37.23 -1.04
CA MET A 1 57.44 -36.40 -2.27
C MET A 1 56.17 -35.56 -2.25
N SER A 2 56.31 -34.30 -2.67
CA SER A 2 55.32 -33.36 -3.24
C SER A 2 53.82 -33.72 -3.11
N GLY A 3 52.93 -32.85 -2.65
CA GLY A 3 53.02 -31.40 -2.47
C GLY A 3 51.62 -30.79 -2.31
N SER A 4 51.60 -29.46 -2.43
CA SER A 4 50.45 -28.59 -2.67
C SER A 4 49.49 -28.31 -1.52
N ALA A 5 49.79 -27.15 -0.92
CA ALA A 5 48.99 -26.16 -0.21
C ALA A 5 47.53 -25.94 -0.72
N PRO A 6 46.73 -25.11 0.01
CA PRO A 6 45.28 -25.21 0.18
C PRO A 6 44.46 -24.39 -0.84
N ARG A 7 43.15 -24.66 -0.92
CA ARG A 7 42.18 -23.76 -1.56
C ARG A 7 41.18 -23.22 -0.54
N VAL A 8 41.62 -22.16 0.12
CA VAL A 8 40.80 -21.12 0.75
C VAL A 8 39.75 -20.60 -0.24
N ILE A 9 38.47 -20.89 0.01
CA ILE A 9 37.30 -20.19 -0.54
C ILE A 9 36.20 -20.35 0.51
N ASN A 10 35.58 -19.34 1.09
CA ASN A 10 35.79 -17.91 1.12
C ASN A 10 34.94 -17.48 2.34
N LEU A 11 35.56 -16.73 3.25
CA LEU A 11 34.96 -16.22 4.48
C LEU A 11 33.86 -15.18 4.15
N TYR A 12 32.70 -15.61 3.66
CA TYR A 12 31.53 -14.75 3.48
C TYR A 12 30.71 -14.56 4.77
N TRP A 13 31.15 -15.14 5.89
CA TRP A 13 30.50 -15.02 7.20
C TRP A 13 31.28 -14.15 8.19
N ALA A 14 31.81 -13.02 7.73
CA ALA A 14 32.31 -11.97 8.61
C ALA A 14 32.33 -10.64 7.85
N LEU A 15 31.37 -9.75 8.16
CA LEU A 15 31.53 -8.29 8.33
C LEU A 15 30.12 -7.64 8.48
N PRO A 16 30.01 -6.46 9.13
CA PRO A 16 29.36 -6.33 10.43
C PRO A 16 27.96 -5.69 10.38
N ALA A 17 27.25 -5.83 11.50
CA ALA A 17 26.14 -4.97 11.89
C ALA A 17 26.53 -3.49 11.83
N LEU A 18 26.09 -2.72 10.82
CA LEU A 18 25.77 -1.27 10.92
C LEU A 18 25.31 -0.65 9.57
N THR A 19 24.24 -1.11 8.89
CA THR A 19 23.78 -0.39 7.67
C THR A 19 22.33 -0.61 7.21
N LYS A 20 21.38 -0.81 8.12
CA LYS A 20 19.95 -0.70 7.76
C LYS A 20 19.21 0.24 8.70
N ARG A 21 19.64 1.50 8.67
CA ARG A 21 18.96 2.65 9.31
C ARG A 21 18.60 3.73 8.28
N VAL A 22 18.13 3.35 7.09
CA VAL A 22 17.81 4.32 6.01
C VAL A 22 16.54 3.97 5.22
N PHE A 23 15.52 3.42 5.87
CA PHE A 23 14.15 3.49 5.33
C PHE A 23 13.18 3.82 6.46
N ALA A 24 13.43 4.91 7.17
CA ALA A 24 12.32 5.62 7.79
C ALA A 24 11.56 6.29 6.64
N VAL A 25 10.62 5.56 6.03
CA VAL A 25 9.58 6.16 5.21
C VAL A 25 8.95 7.23 6.11
N PRO A 26 9.06 8.53 5.79
CA PRO A 26 8.27 9.52 6.52
C PRO A 26 6.84 9.06 6.35
N ARG A 27 6.23 8.59 7.44
CA ARG A 27 4.84 8.16 7.44
C ARG A 27 4.08 9.35 6.91
N ALA A 28 3.60 9.27 5.67
CA ALA A 28 2.73 10.27 5.08
C ALA A 28 1.71 10.55 6.17
N THR A 29 1.73 11.78 6.69
CA THR A 29 0.75 12.19 7.68
C THR A 29 -0.58 12.11 6.95
N SER A 30 -1.31 11.00 7.16
CA SER A 30 -2.66 10.67 6.67
C SER A 30 -3.72 11.66 7.19
N SER A 31 -3.38 12.95 7.24
CA SER A 31 -4.32 14.01 7.57
C SER A 31 -5.28 14.30 6.41
N ASP A 32 -5.09 13.62 5.27
CA ASP A 32 -5.86 13.71 4.05
C ASP A 32 -6.15 12.28 3.55
N ASP A 33 -6.81 11.44 4.36
CA ASP A 33 -7.24 10.09 3.95
C ASP A 33 -8.21 10.25 2.77
N PRO A 34 -7.76 10.21 1.51
CA PRO A 34 -8.56 10.66 0.39
C PRO A 34 -9.56 9.56 0.05
N GLN A 35 -10.72 9.97 -0.46
CA GLN A 35 -11.74 8.99 -0.86
C GLN A 35 -11.15 8.07 -1.93
N PRO A 36 -11.31 6.74 -1.82
CA PRO A 36 -10.95 5.85 -2.92
C PRO A 36 -11.72 6.27 -4.17
N GLN A 37 -11.10 6.16 -5.35
CA GLN A 37 -11.73 6.49 -6.62
C GLN A 37 -12.33 5.23 -7.25
N PRO A 38 -13.58 5.27 -7.75
CA PRO A 38 -14.18 4.15 -8.46
C PRO A 38 -13.38 3.76 -9.71
N PRO A 39 -13.33 2.46 -10.06
CA PRO A 39 -12.74 2.01 -11.31
C PRO A 39 -13.52 2.58 -12.51
N VAL A 40 -12.81 2.84 -13.61
CA VAL A 40 -13.42 3.27 -14.87
C VAL A 40 -14.12 2.08 -15.50
N GLN A 41 -15.38 2.26 -15.91
CA GLN A 41 -16.13 1.23 -16.62
C GLN A 41 -15.54 1.07 -18.03
N PRO A 42 -15.17 -0.17 -18.43
CA PRO A 42 -14.69 -0.43 -19.78
C PRO A 42 -15.82 -0.27 -20.80
N ASP A 43 -15.48 0.12 -22.02
CA ASP A 43 -16.46 0.18 -23.12
C ASP A 43 -16.72 -1.22 -23.71
N LEU A 44 -17.77 -1.36 -24.52
CA LEU A 44 -18.01 -2.59 -25.30
C LEU A 44 -16.90 -2.80 -26.32
N ASP A 45 -16.32 -1.74 -26.90
CA ASP A 45 -15.19 -1.86 -27.82
C ASP A 45 -13.91 -2.38 -27.15
N ASP A 46 -13.76 -2.20 -25.83
CA ASP A 46 -12.66 -2.81 -25.05
C ASP A 46 -12.90 -4.32 -24.83
N CYS A 47 -14.12 -4.80 -25.06
CA CYS A 47 -14.43 -6.21 -25.02
C CYS A 47 -13.89 -6.91 -26.27
N CYS A 48 -13.06 -7.91 -26.05
CA CYS A 48 -12.46 -8.74 -27.10
C CYS A 48 -13.48 -9.48 -27.99
N HIS A 49 -14.78 -9.54 -27.62
CA HIS A 49 -15.91 -10.13 -28.36
C HIS A 49 -15.77 -11.58 -28.86
N SER A 50 -14.64 -12.22 -28.60
CA SER A 50 -14.26 -13.54 -29.11
C SER A 50 -13.97 -14.55 -28.00
N GLY A 51 -14.33 -14.20 -26.74
CA GLY A 51 -14.22 -15.10 -25.59
C GLY A 51 -12.90 -15.03 -24.83
N CYS A 52 -12.21 -13.88 -24.84
CA CYS A 52 -11.03 -13.67 -23.99
C CYS A 52 -11.37 -13.91 -22.50
N ASN A 53 -10.51 -14.66 -21.80
CA ASN A 53 -10.61 -14.91 -20.36
C ASN A 53 -9.30 -14.47 -19.66
N PRO A 54 -9.35 -13.54 -18.69
CA PRO A 54 -10.55 -12.95 -18.08
C PRO A 54 -11.20 -11.88 -18.96
N CYS A 55 -12.54 -11.79 -18.92
CA CYS A 55 -13.27 -10.71 -19.60
C CYS A 55 -12.93 -9.37 -18.93
N VAL A 56 -12.89 -8.28 -19.71
CA VAL A 56 -12.63 -6.93 -19.17
C VAL A 56 -13.70 -6.54 -18.13
N PHE A 57 -14.93 -6.99 -18.32
CA PHE A 57 -16.02 -6.81 -17.36
C PHE A 57 -15.78 -7.60 -16.06
N ASP A 58 -15.23 -8.82 -16.14
CA ASP A 58 -14.88 -9.60 -14.94
C ASP A 58 -13.78 -8.91 -14.13
N LEU A 59 -12.79 -8.33 -14.81
CA LEU A 59 -11.73 -7.56 -14.17
C LEU A 59 -12.27 -6.28 -13.52
N TYR A 60 -13.21 -5.61 -14.20
CA TYR A 60 -13.90 -4.44 -13.69
C TYR A 60 -14.71 -4.79 -12.44
N ASP A 61 -15.50 -5.86 -12.46
CA ASP A 61 -16.28 -6.29 -11.30
C ASP A 61 -15.37 -6.63 -10.11
N ALA A 62 -14.28 -7.34 -10.34
CA ALA A 62 -13.30 -7.62 -9.29
C ALA A 62 -12.64 -6.33 -8.74
N ALA A 63 -12.40 -5.33 -9.58
CA ALA A 63 -11.92 -4.02 -9.14
C ALA A 63 -12.99 -3.25 -8.36
N LEU A 64 -14.24 -3.34 -8.77
CA LEU A 64 -15.39 -2.69 -8.14
C LEU A 64 -15.62 -3.25 -6.73
N GLU A 65 -15.47 -4.57 -6.54
CA GLU A 65 -15.55 -5.18 -5.22
C GLU A 65 -14.45 -4.66 -4.28
N ARG A 66 -13.19 -4.60 -4.76
CA ARG A 66 -12.08 -4.01 -3.97
C ARG A 66 -12.36 -2.55 -3.62
N TYR A 67 -12.89 -1.79 -4.58
CA TYR A 67 -13.28 -0.39 -4.36
C TYR A 67 -14.36 -0.26 -3.29
N ARG A 68 -15.41 -1.08 -3.35
CA ARG A 68 -16.51 -1.09 -2.36
C ARG A 68 -16.00 -1.38 -0.95
N SER A 69 -15.13 -2.37 -0.80
CA SER A 69 -14.50 -2.68 0.49
C SER A 69 -13.66 -1.51 1.01
N ALA A 70 -12.80 -0.94 0.18
CA ALA A 70 -11.97 0.21 0.55
C ALA A 70 -12.83 1.44 0.91
N LEU A 71 -13.92 1.66 0.19
CA LEU A 71 -14.86 2.76 0.45
C LEU A 71 -15.57 2.59 1.79
N ALA A 72 -15.99 1.38 2.13
CA ALA A 72 -16.62 1.10 3.43
C ALA A 72 -15.64 1.38 4.59
N GLU A 73 -14.41 0.89 4.51
CA GLU A 73 -13.37 1.15 5.52
C GLU A 73 -13.05 2.65 5.62
N TRP A 74 -13.00 3.34 4.49
CA TRP A 74 -12.81 4.79 4.46
C TRP A 74 -13.96 5.52 5.15
N GLN A 75 -15.21 5.16 4.88
CA GLN A 75 -16.39 5.75 5.52
C GLN A 75 -16.37 5.56 7.05
N GLU A 76 -15.94 4.41 7.54
CA GLU A 76 -15.79 4.18 8.98
C GLU A 76 -14.74 5.10 9.61
N ARG A 77 -13.57 5.27 8.95
CA ARG A 77 -12.54 6.21 9.40
C ARG A 77 -13.07 7.63 9.40
N GLN A 78 -13.75 8.05 8.34
CA GLN A 78 -14.35 9.38 8.24
C GLN A 78 -15.42 9.62 9.30
N ALA A 79 -16.27 8.64 9.61
CA ALA A 79 -17.25 8.75 10.69
C ALA A 79 -16.57 8.96 12.06
N ARG A 80 -15.43 8.29 12.30
CA ARG A 80 -14.61 8.49 13.51
C ARG A 80 -13.95 9.87 13.55
N HIS A 81 -13.54 10.41 12.40
CA HIS A 81 -12.96 11.75 12.30
C HIS A 81 -14.00 12.88 12.36
N ALA A 82 -15.19 12.66 11.81
CA ALA A 82 -16.31 13.62 11.83
C ALA A 82 -16.92 13.78 13.23
N ALA A 83 -16.72 12.82 14.13
CA ALA A 83 -17.06 12.98 15.54
C ALA A 83 -16.27 14.18 16.11
N PRO A 84 -16.94 15.26 16.53
CA PRO A 84 -16.28 16.50 16.87
C PRO A 84 -15.38 16.25 18.08
N THR A 85 -14.08 16.31 17.85
CA THR A 85 -13.16 16.47 18.96
C THR A 85 -13.49 17.83 19.60
N ARG A 86 -13.95 17.84 20.86
CA ARG A 86 -14.01 19.06 21.69
C ARG A 86 -12.59 19.53 22.02
N GLN A 87 -11.71 19.60 21.02
CA GLN A 87 -10.32 19.95 21.20
C GLN A 87 -10.17 21.40 20.77
N ASN A 88 -9.82 22.20 21.79
CA ASN A 88 -9.53 23.62 21.73
C ASN A 88 -10.72 24.60 21.91
N ARG A 89 -11.38 24.54 23.07
CA ARG A 89 -11.84 25.78 23.71
C ARG A 89 -10.67 26.33 24.54
N PRO A 90 -9.98 27.41 24.15
CA PRO A 90 -9.05 28.07 25.05
C PRO A 90 -9.82 28.46 26.31
N ARG A 91 -9.40 27.91 27.44
CA ARG A 91 -9.93 28.29 28.76
C ARG A 91 -9.77 29.79 28.91
N ALA A 92 -10.88 30.45 29.23
CA ALA A 92 -11.01 31.87 29.50
C ALA A 92 -9.72 32.54 30.00
N ARG A 93 -9.39 33.71 29.43
CA ARG A 93 -8.56 34.70 30.12
C ARG A 93 -9.24 36.07 30.05
N ARG A 94 -9.60 36.53 31.25
CA ARG A 94 -9.99 37.88 31.71
C ARG A 94 -11.43 38.33 31.52
#